data_AF-A0A922Z2B2-F1
#
_entry.id   AF-A0A922Z2B2-F1
#
_cell.length_a   1.000
_cell.length_b   1.000
_cell.length_c   1.000
_cell.angle_alpha   90.00
_cell.angle_beta   90.00
_cell.angle_gamma   90.00
#
_symmetry.space_group_name_H-M   'P 1'
#
loop_
_entity.id
_entity.type
_entity.pdbx_description
1 polymer ?
#
loop_
_entity_poly.entity_id
_entity_poly.type
_entity_poly.pdbx_seq_one_letter_code
_entity_poly.pdbx_strand_id
1 'polypeptide(L)'
;MGANFARLPSAVQRFHRISGQRSLEGWVETHAPATPLARLLALCLGSPQQDTRGRIRFELDARPDAESWVRHFPSRTMNSRLGRVGELVEEKLGASTLLFSLHATEAGLAMELQSLRFFGVPCPRWLLPTIVAEEHGDHDQIHF
;
A
#
# COMPACT_ATOMS: atom_id res chain seq x y z
N MET A 1 0.30 7.25 14.50
CA MET A 1 1.38 6.31 14.92
C MET A 1 2.13 6.73 16.17
N GLY A 2 2.52 8.00 16.38
CA GLY A 2 3.06 8.47 17.67
C GLY A 2 4.15 7.56 18.25
N ALA A 3 4.03 7.19 19.53
CA ALA A 3 4.96 6.29 20.22
C ALA A 3 5.06 4.89 19.60
N ASN A 4 4.02 4.40 18.91
CA ASN A 4 4.03 3.09 18.27
C ASN A 4 5.01 3.01 17.08
N PHE A 5 5.39 4.14 16.49
CA PHE A 5 6.39 4.17 15.41
C PHE A 5 7.76 3.64 15.87
N ALA A 6 8.13 3.89 17.13
CA ALA A 6 9.40 3.44 17.69
C ALA A 6 9.49 1.91 17.86
N ARG A 7 8.34 1.21 17.80
CA ARG A 7 8.27 -0.26 17.89
C ARG A 7 8.59 -0.95 16.56
N LEU A 8 8.55 -0.22 15.44
CA LEU A 8 8.79 -0.80 14.12
C LEU A 8 10.25 -1.24 13.94
N PRO A 9 10.52 -2.24 13.08
CA PRO A 9 11.88 -2.57 12.67
C PRO A 9 12.62 -1.34 12.15
N SER A 10 13.93 -1.29 12.39
CA SER A 10 14.75 -0.12 12.04
C SER A 10 14.70 0.21 10.54
N ALA A 11 14.61 -0.80 9.67
CA ALA A 11 14.48 -0.60 8.22
C ALA A 11 13.17 0.09 7.84
N VAL A 12 12.05 -0.34 8.43
CA VAL A 12 10.72 0.27 8.24
C VAL A 12 10.73 1.72 8.76
N GLN A 13 11.33 1.98 9.91
CA GLN A 13 11.50 3.35 10.41
C GLN A 13 12.34 4.22 9.47
N ARG A 14 13.41 3.68 8.89
CA ARG A 14 14.26 4.42 7.93
C ARG A 14 13.48 4.76 6.66
N PHE A 15 12.71 3.81 6.14
CA PHE A 15 11.87 4.01 4.97
C PHE A 15 10.85 5.16 5.19
N HIS A 16 10.11 5.12 6.29
CA HIS A 16 9.12 6.17 6.63
C HIS A 16 9.72 7.51 7.11
N ARG A 17 11.05 7.61 7.24
CA ARG A 17 11.75 8.89 7.46
C ARG A 17 12.21 9.54 6.15
N ILE A 18 12.04 8.86 5.01
CA ILE A 18 12.33 9.43 3.70
C ILE A 18 11.42 10.65 3.48
N SER A 19 12.00 11.73 2.97
CA SER A 19 11.28 12.95 2.61
C SER A 19 11.63 13.39 1.19
N GLY A 20 10.65 14.02 0.54
CA GLY A 20 10.74 14.44 -0.86
C GLY A 20 10.73 13.27 -1.84
N GLN A 21 11.22 13.53 -3.05
CA GLN A 21 11.23 12.54 -4.11
C GLN A 21 12.39 11.54 -3.97
N ARG A 22 12.08 10.25 -3.98
CA ARG A 22 13.03 9.13 -4.01
C ARG A 22 12.56 8.06 -4.96
N SER A 23 13.52 7.47 -5.68
CA SER A 23 13.31 6.27 -6.48
C SER A 23 13.97 5.11 -5.75
N LEU A 24 13.21 4.03 -5.57
CA LEU A 24 13.63 2.77 -4.98
C LEU A 24 13.42 1.66 -6.01
N GLU A 25 14.26 0.65 -5.94
CA GLU A 25 14.18 -0.53 -6.81
C GLU A 25 14.08 -1.77 -5.94
N GLY A 26 13.34 -2.76 -6.42
CA GLY A 26 13.13 -4.00 -5.68
C GLY A 26 12.71 -5.14 -6.59
N TRP A 27 12.29 -6.23 -5.95
CA TRP A 27 11.69 -7.38 -6.61
C TRP A 27 10.23 -7.50 -6.20
N VAL A 28 9.38 -7.90 -7.14
CA VAL A 28 7.96 -8.10 -6.89
C VAL A 28 7.50 -9.43 -7.47
N GLU A 29 6.56 -10.05 -6.77
CA GLU A 29 5.79 -11.19 -7.22
C GLU A 29 4.31 -10.88 -6.97
N THR A 30 3.49 -10.98 -8.02
CA THR A 30 2.04 -10.79 -7.93
C THR A 30 1.34 -11.99 -8.54
N HIS A 31 0.27 -12.45 -7.91
CA HIS A 31 -0.56 -13.51 -8.44
C HIS A 31 -1.80 -12.97 -9.14
N ALA A 32 -2.21 -13.63 -10.21
CA ALA A 32 -3.44 -13.32 -10.92
C ALA A 32 -4.67 -13.49 -10.01
N PRO A 33 -5.69 -12.62 -10.12
CA PRO A 33 -6.88 -12.75 -9.29
C PRO A 33 -7.65 -14.04 -9.61
N ALA A 34 -7.87 -14.87 -8.59
CA ALA A 34 -8.42 -16.22 -8.75
C ALA A 34 -9.93 -16.28 -9.04
N THR A 35 -10.69 -15.22 -8.76
CA THR A 35 -12.16 -15.19 -8.91
C THR A 35 -12.62 -13.97 -9.72
N PRO A 36 -13.81 -14.01 -10.37
CA PRO A 36 -14.34 -12.86 -11.11
C PRO A 36 -14.46 -11.59 -10.25
N LEU A 37 -14.84 -11.73 -8.97
CA LEU A 37 -14.89 -10.62 -8.02
C LEU A 37 -13.50 -10.07 -7.72
N ALA A 38 -12.50 -10.94 -7.52
CA ALA A 38 -11.12 -10.52 -7.34
C ALA A 38 -10.57 -9.81 -8.60
N ARG A 39 -10.97 -10.25 -9.80
CA ARG A 39 -10.61 -9.57 -11.06
C ARG A 39 -11.24 -8.18 -11.17
N LEU A 40 -12.50 -8.03 -10.79
CA LEU A 40 -13.17 -6.74 -10.73
C LEU A 40 -12.49 -5.80 -9.73
N LEU A 41 -12.16 -6.31 -8.53
CA LEU A 41 -11.43 -5.54 -7.52
C LEU A 41 -10.05 -5.11 -8.04
N ALA A 42 -9.28 -6.03 -8.63
CA ALA A 42 -7.97 -5.73 -9.23
C ALA A 42 -8.08 -4.69 -10.36
N LEU A 43 -9.15 -4.72 -11.14
CA LEU A 43 -9.46 -3.69 -12.13
C LEU A 43 -9.68 -2.31 -11.48
N CYS A 44 -10.50 -2.24 -10.43
CA CYS A 44 -10.79 -1.00 -9.71
C CYS A 44 -9.55 -0.41 -9.01
N LEU A 45 -8.68 -1.27 -8.48
CA LEU A 45 -7.41 -0.88 -7.85
C LEU A 45 -6.32 -0.55 -8.88
N GLY A 46 -6.48 -1.00 -10.13
CA GLY A 46 -5.44 -0.87 -11.15
C GLY A 46 -4.30 -1.88 -11.00
N SER A 47 -4.50 -2.96 -10.24
CA SER A 47 -3.49 -4.00 -9.97
C SER A 47 -3.19 -4.87 -11.20
N PRO A 48 -2.02 -5.53 -11.26
CA PRO A 48 -1.73 -6.56 -12.27
C PRO A 48 -2.83 -7.64 -12.31
N GLN A 49 -3.17 -8.09 -13.51
CA GLN A 49 -4.19 -9.15 -13.72
C GLN A 49 -3.59 -10.51 -14.06
N GLN A 50 -2.28 -10.57 -14.25
CA GLN A 50 -1.55 -11.76 -14.63
C GLN A 50 -0.43 -11.96 -13.61
N ASP A 51 0.00 -13.21 -13.47
CA ASP A 51 1.17 -13.52 -12.68
C ASP A 51 2.36 -12.70 -13.19
N THR A 52 2.98 -11.95 -12.29
CA THR A 52 4.10 -11.08 -12.64
C THR A 52 5.18 -11.32 -11.62
N ARG A 53 6.39 -11.63 -12.10
CA ARG A 53 7.58 -11.73 -11.27
C ARG A 53 8.70 -10.96 -11.93
N GLY A 54 9.34 -10.05 -11.20
CA GLY A 54 10.41 -9.25 -11.79
C GLY A 54 10.84 -8.07 -10.94
N ARG A 55 11.64 -7.20 -11.57
CA ARG A 55 12.05 -5.94 -10.96
C ARG A 55 10.85 -4.99 -10.90
N ILE A 56 10.70 -4.33 -9.77
CA ILE A 56 9.77 -3.22 -9.58
C ILE A 56 10.57 -1.95 -9.31
N ARG A 57 10.09 -0.85 -9.87
CA ARG A 57 10.58 0.49 -9.52
C ARG A 57 9.48 1.21 -8.77
N PHE A 58 9.85 1.82 -7.67
CA PHE A 58 8.96 2.57 -6.81
C PHE A 58 9.43 4.02 -6.71
N GLU A 59 8.57 4.97 -7.02
CA GLU A 59 8.83 6.39 -6.81
C GLU A 59 7.95 6.88 -5.66
N LEU A 60 8.61 7.35 -4.61
CA LEU A 60 8.01 7.97 -3.45
C LEU A 60 8.20 9.48 -3.55
N ASP A 61 7.13 10.25 -3.45
CA ASP A 61 7.18 11.68 -3.13
C ASP A 61 6.51 11.86 -1.76
N ALA A 62 7.33 11.84 -0.71
CA ALA A 62 6.87 11.99 0.66
C ALA A 62 6.82 13.48 1.05
N ARG A 63 5.60 14.03 1.12
CA ARG A 63 5.34 15.39 1.58
C ARG A 63 4.74 15.37 2.99
N PRO A 64 4.83 16.49 3.75
CA PRO A 64 4.31 16.54 5.12
C PRO A 64 2.80 16.27 5.24
N ASP A 65 2.03 16.57 4.19
CA ASP A 65 0.58 16.45 4.14
C ASP A 65 0.07 15.20 3.42
N ALA A 66 0.86 14.66 2.49
CA ALA A 66 0.51 13.52 1.68
C ALA A 66 1.74 12.81 1.11
N GLU A 67 1.62 11.51 0.87
CA GLU A 67 2.63 10.74 0.19
C GLU A 67 2.09 10.27 -1.16
N SER A 68 2.86 10.50 -2.22
CA SER A 68 2.53 9.98 -3.55
C SER A 68 3.46 8.83 -3.91
N TRP A 69 2.84 7.76 -4.39
CA TRP A 69 3.45 6.46 -4.59
C TRP A 69 3.21 6.04 -6.03
N VAL A 70 4.27 5.93 -6.83
CA VAL A 70 4.19 5.37 -8.20
C VAL A 70 4.95 4.07 -8.24
N ARG A 71 4.22 2.98 -8.43
CA ARG A 71 4.73 1.61 -8.50
C ARG A 71 4.71 1.15 -9.94
N HIS A 72 5.89 0.98 -10.54
CA HIS A 72 6.07 0.49 -11.89
C HIS A 72 6.30 -1.02 -11.86
N PHE A 73 5.23 -1.79 -11.99
CA PHE A 73 5.31 -3.23 -12.16
C PHE A 73 5.66 -3.56 -13.62
N PRO A 74 6.25 -4.74 -13.90
CA PRO A 74 6.58 -5.14 -15.26
C PRO A 74 5.43 -5.04 -16.27
N SER A 75 4.19 -5.28 -15.82
CA SER A 75 2.99 -5.30 -16.66
C SER A 75 2.08 -4.08 -16.49
N ARG A 76 2.30 -3.23 -15.47
CA ARG A 76 1.37 -2.14 -15.14
C ARG A 76 2.00 -1.08 -14.24
N THR A 77 1.59 0.17 -14.39
CA THR A 77 1.93 1.24 -13.44
C THR A 77 0.73 1.52 -12.54
N MET A 78 0.96 1.51 -11.22
CA MET A 78 -0.01 1.90 -10.20
C MET A 78 0.42 3.23 -9.58
N ASN A 79 -0.51 4.16 -9.44
CA ASN A 79 -0.30 5.42 -8.74
C ASN A 79 -1.28 5.48 -7.57
N SER A 80 -0.75 5.71 -6.37
CA SER A 80 -1.56 6.03 -5.21
C SER A 80 -1.11 7.29 -4.50
N ARG A 81 -2.05 7.89 -3.79
CA ARG A 81 -1.82 9.02 -2.89
C ARG A 81 -2.34 8.66 -1.50
N LEU A 82 -1.45 8.65 -0.53
CA LEU A 82 -1.74 8.42 0.87
C LEU A 82 -1.83 9.75 1.62
N GLY A 83 -2.77 9.85 2.53
CA GLY A 83 -2.95 11.00 3.41
C GLY A 83 -3.48 10.57 4.77
N ARG A 84 -3.23 11.38 5.79
CA ARG A 84 -3.72 11.11 7.15
C ARG A 84 -5.13 11.67 7.34
N VAL A 85 -6.05 10.85 7.84
CA VAL A 85 -7.40 11.25 8.22
C VAL A 85 -7.66 10.80 9.66
N GLY A 86 -7.46 11.71 10.62
CA GLY A 86 -7.50 11.38 12.04
C GLY A 86 -6.39 10.39 12.41
N GLU A 87 -6.76 9.23 12.94
CA GLU A 87 -5.83 8.12 13.23
C GLU A 87 -5.72 7.09 12.10
N LEU A 88 -6.46 7.27 11.02
CA LEU A 88 -6.46 6.39 9.85
C LEU A 88 -5.60 6.98 8.73
N VAL A 89 -5.21 6.11 7.79
CA VAL A 89 -4.58 6.49 6.54
C VAL A 89 -5.57 6.26 5.41
N GLU A 90 -5.84 7.31 4.65
CA GLU A 90 -6.60 7.23 3.41
C GLU A 90 -5.62 7.04 2.24
N GLU A 91 -5.77 5.96 1.48
CA GLU A 91 -5.08 5.73 0.21
C GLU A 91 -6.09 5.88 -0.94
N LYS A 92 -5.80 6.79 -1.87
CA LYS A 92 -6.48 6.87 -3.16
C LYS A 92 -5.67 6.10 -4.18
N LEU A 93 -6.25 5.04 -4.73
CA LEU A 93 -5.59 4.14 -5.68
C LEU A 93 -6.56 3.77 -6.81
N GLY A 94 -6.24 4.20 -8.02
CA GLY A 94 -7.11 4.01 -9.18
C GLY A 94 -8.49 4.65 -8.97
N ALA A 95 -9.55 3.87 -9.16
CA ALA A 95 -10.94 4.31 -8.92
C ALA A 95 -11.38 4.14 -7.46
N SER A 96 -10.45 3.75 -6.58
CA SER A 96 -10.74 3.29 -5.23
C SER A 96 -10.18 4.26 -4.19
N THR A 97 -10.89 4.40 -3.07
CA THR A 97 -10.41 5.08 -1.87
C THR A 97 -10.49 4.10 -0.71
N LEU A 98 -9.35 3.79 -0.12
CA LEU A 98 -9.17 2.82 0.93
C LEU A 98 -8.84 3.56 2.22
N LEU A 99 -9.47 3.19 3.34
CA LEU A 99 -9.08 3.67 4.66
C LEU A 99 -8.46 2.52 5.44
N PHE A 100 -7.25 2.73 5.93
CA PHE A 100 -6.47 1.76 6.67
C PHE A 100 -6.30 2.16 8.13
N SER A 101 -6.44 1.19 9.02
CA SER A 101 -5.92 1.28 10.39
C SER A 101 -4.49 0.77 10.43
N LEU A 102 -3.65 1.47 11.18
CA LEU A 102 -2.22 1.18 11.27
C LEU A 102 -1.89 0.45 12.57
N HIS A 103 -1.29 -0.74 12.45
CA HIS A 103 -0.84 -1.55 13.57
C HIS A 103 0.68 -1.71 13.48
N ALA A 104 1.41 -0.96 14.31
CA ALA A 104 2.85 -1.07 14.42
C ALA A 104 3.25 -2.07 15.51
N THR A 105 4.04 -3.06 15.12
CA THR A 105 4.56 -4.13 15.98
C THR A 105 6.07 -4.27 15.77
N GLU A 106 6.72 -5.08 16.61
CA GLU A 106 8.15 -5.39 16.44
C GLU A 106 8.43 -6.23 15.18
N ALA A 107 7.42 -6.94 14.67
CA ALA A 107 7.53 -7.70 13.42
C ALA A 107 7.46 -6.78 12.19
N GLY A 108 6.78 -5.64 12.30
CA GLY A 108 6.50 -4.79 11.15
C GLY A 108 5.29 -3.88 11.33
N LEU A 109 4.94 -3.20 10.25
CA LEU A 109 3.73 -2.42 10.12
C LEU A 109 2.66 -3.25 9.40
N ALA A 110 1.49 -3.43 10.00
CA ALA A 110 0.32 -3.94 9.30
C ALA A 110 -0.68 -2.81 9.06
N MET A 111 -1.14 -2.67 7.83
CA MET A 111 -2.20 -1.76 7.42
C MET A 111 -3.44 -2.56 7.05
N GLU A 112 -4.45 -2.50 7.90
CA GLU A 112 -5.69 -3.27 7.71
C GLU A 112 -6.78 -2.40 7.15
N LEU A 113 -7.42 -2.85 6.07
CA LEU A 113 -8.51 -2.14 5.43
C LEU A 113 -9.74 -2.08 6.33
N GLN A 114 -10.16 -0.86 6.67
CA GLN A 114 -11.35 -0.59 7.46
C GLN A 114 -12.56 -0.25 6.59
N SER A 115 -12.35 0.44 5.48
CA SER A 115 -13.42 0.75 4.53
C SER A 115 -12.88 0.99 3.12
N LEU A 116 -13.74 0.75 2.13
CA LEU A 116 -13.43 0.91 0.72
C LEU A 116 -14.53 1.73 0.06
N ARG A 117 -14.16 2.63 -0.84
CA ARG A 117 -15.10 3.36 -1.70
C ARG A 117 -14.66 3.19 -3.14
N PHE A 118 -15.61 2.96 -4.04
CA PHE A 118 -15.37 2.97 -5.49
C PHE A 118 -16.10 4.14 -6.09
N PHE A 119 -15.39 5.00 -6.83
CA PHE A 119 -15.98 6.22 -7.41
C PHE A 119 -16.77 7.07 -6.38
N GLY A 120 -16.34 7.09 -5.12
CA GLY A 120 -17.00 7.79 -4.02
C GLY A 120 -18.15 7.02 -3.34
N VAL A 121 -18.62 5.92 -3.92
CA VAL A 121 -19.68 5.07 -3.33
C VAL A 121 -19.07 4.12 -2.30
N PRO A 122 -19.55 4.11 -1.04
CA PRO A 122 -19.04 3.21 -0.02
C PRO A 122 -19.37 1.75 -0.35
N CYS A 123 -18.37 0.87 -0.24
CA CYS A 123 -18.54 -0.57 -0.35
C CYS A 123 -19.23 -1.08 0.93
N PRO A 124 -20.33 -1.83 0.83
CA PRO A 124 -20.99 -2.37 2.00
C PRO A 124 -20.13 -3.44 2.69
N ARG A 125 -20.24 -3.57 4.01
CA ARG A 125 -19.38 -4.46 4.83
C ARG A 125 -19.37 -5.92 4.38
N TRP A 126 -20.47 -6.42 3.84
CA TRP A 126 -20.58 -7.80 3.35
C TRP A 126 -19.83 -8.05 2.02
N LEU A 127 -19.45 -6.98 1.31
CA LEU A 127 -18.66 -7.04 0.08
C LEU A 127 -17.23 -6.51 0.29
N LEU A 128 -16.91 -6.01 1.49
CA LEU A 128 -15.61 -5.45 1.79
C LEU A 128 -14.56 -6.58 1.77
N PRO A 129 -13.54 -6.50 0.90
CA PRO A 129 -12.48 -7.49 0.88
C PRO A 129 -11.58 -7.33 2.12
N THR A 130 -10.97 -8.43 2.55
CA THR A 130 -9.85 -8.36 3.49
C THR A 130 -8.61 -7.95 2.71
N ILE A 131 -8.10 -6.76 2.98
CA ILE A 131 -6.82 -6.29 2.45
C ILE A 131 -5.94 -5.94 3.66
N VAL A 132 -4.79 -6.60 3.72
CA VAL A 132 -3.74 -6.31 4.68
C VAL A 132 -2.49 -6.00 3.85
N ALA A 133 -1.89 -4.83 4.09
CA ALA A 133 -0.55 -4.53 3.59
C ALA A 133 0.41 -4.65 4.79
N GLU A 134 1.39 -5.53 4.68
CA GLU A 134 2.35 -5.78 5.74
C GLU A 134 3.71 -5.28 5.30
N GLU A 135 4.40 -4.54 6.15
CA GLU A 135 5.75 -4.07 5.90
C GLU A 135 6.66 -4.61 6.98
N HIS A 136 7.65 -5.39 6.59
CA HIS A 136 8.65 -5.91 7.52
C HIS A 136 10.05 -5.53 7.05
N GLY A 137 10.93 -5.36 8.03
CA GLY A 137 12.32 -5.00 7.80
C GLY A 137 13.23 -6.18 8.10
N ASP A 138 14.07 -6.55 7.14
CA ASP A 138 15.18 -7.48 7.36
C ASP A 138 16.50 -6.76 7.03
N HIS A 139 17.30 -6.49 8.06
CA HIS A 139 18.54 -5.70 7.98
C HIS A 139 18.35 -4.31 7.32
N ASP A 140 18.76 -4.19 6.05
CA ASP A 140 18.66 -3.00 5.21
C ASP A 140 17.60 -3.12 4.10
N GLN A 141 16.91 -4.25 4.04
CA GLN A 141 15.83 -4.49 3.09
C GLN A 141 14.48 -4.28 3.76
N ILE A 142 13.57 -3.67 3.01
CA ILE A 142 12.17 -3.58 3.36
C ILE A 142 11.38 -4.48 2.42
N HIS A 143 10.45 -5.22 3.00
CA HIS A 143 9.56 -6.13 2.31
C HIS A 143 8.12 -5.67 2.52
N PHE A 144 7.30 -5.92 1.50
CA PHE A 144 5.89 -5.54 1.39
C PHE A 144 5.06 -6.76 1.00
#